data_AF-A0A520XBB1-F1
#
_entry.id   AF-A0A520XBB1-F1
#
_cell.length_a   1.000
_cell.length_b   1.000
_cell.length_c   1.000
_cell.angle_alpha   90.00
_cell.angle_beta   90.00
_cell.angle_gamma   90.00
#
_symmetry.space_group_name_H-M   'P 1'
#
loop_
_entity.id
_entity.type
_entity.pdbx_description
1 polymer ?
#
loop_
_entity_poly.entity_id
_entity_poly.type
_entity_poly.pdbx_seq_one_letter_code
_entity_poly.pdbx_strand_id
1 'polypeptide(L)'
;MTRHPTALLIVCGLVAGCGPNEPPARTTTEFVENPLLLEAAMVRCQQDRQKSRYDQECMNAREAVKRIQAKEEEAKRVELEARSERKRQALRRTQQAAMEARRRAEEAERLRAEAEYLAQFGVLPPTDESGADDEAGLPEGNLPIAVVPAAEAPQETGSTYGDVVLPTDGGNAPIAESEPDEEPDDGVQ
;
A
#
# COMPACT_ATOMS: atom_id res chain seq x y z
N MET A 1 2.52 86.70 28.18
CA MET A 1 2.95 85.57 29.03
C MET A 1 1.82 84.56 29.07
N THR A 2 1.91 83.46 28.33
CA THR A 2 1.21 82.20 28.66
C THR A 2 1.89 81.09 27.87
N ARG A 3 2.83 80.41 28.53
CA ARG A 3 3.52 79.21 28.03
C ARG A 3 2.52 78.05 28.14
N HIS A 4 2.33 77.28 27.08
CA HIS A 4 1.59 76.00 27.12
C HIS A 4 2.60 74.84 26.99
N PRO A 5 3.29 74.45 28.09
CA PRO A 5 4.25 73.34 28.05
C PRO A 5 3.58 71.96 28.06
N THR A 6 2.25 71.88 28.20
CA THR A 6 1.54 70.62 28.46
C THR A 6 1.07 69.88 27.21
N ALA A 7 1.07 70.51 26.02
CA ALA A 7 0.62 69.86 24.79
C ALA A 7 1.69 68.93 24.16
N LEU A 8 2.97 69.07 24.53
CA LEU A 8 4.06 68.30 23.92
C LEU A 8 4.19 66.87 24.49
N LEU A 9 3.67 66.61 25.70
CA LEU A 9 3.92 65.34 26.40
C LEU A 9 2.96 64.21 26.01
N ILE A 10 1.82 64.50 25.40
CA ILE A 10 0.81 63.48 25.06
C ILE A 10 1.15 62.75 23.74
N VAL A 11 1.94 63.36 22.85
CA VAL A 11 2.32 62.76 21.57
C VAL A 11 3.49 61.78 21.70
N CYS A 12 4.35 61.91 22.72
CA CYS A 12 5.48 61.00 22.94
C CYS A 12 5.12 59.66 23.59
N GLY A 13 3.91 59.49 24.13
CA GLY A 13 3.50 58.27 24.84
C GLY A 13 3.18 57.06 23.94
N LEU A 14 2.89 57.27 22.66
CA LEU A 14 2.49 56.20 21.73
C LEU A 14 3.67 55.54 20.99
N VAL A 15 4.88 56.07 21.11
CA VAL A 15 6.07 55.55 20.40
C VAL A 15 6.86 54.54 21.24
N ALA A 16 6.61 54.46 22.55
CA ALA A 16 7.35 53.57 23.46
C ALA A 16 6.94 52.08 23.38
N GLY A 17 5.91 51.73 22.60
CA GLY A 17 5.48 50.34 22.40
C GLY A 17 6.18 49.62 21.23
N CYS A 18 6.83 50.34 20.32
CA CYS A 18 7.66 49.78 19.25
C CYS A 18 9.14 49.84 19.66
N GLY A 19 9.48 49.15 20.75
CA GLY A 19 10.87 48.82 21.01
C GLY A 19 11.37 47.86 19.93
N PRO A 20 12.66 47.89 19.54
CA PRO A 20 13.30 46.92 18.65
C PRO A 20 13.49 45.55 19.34
N ASN A 21 12.55 45.16 20.20
CA ASN A 21 12.46 43.79 20.66
C ASN A 21 11.76 43.02 19.55
N GLU A 22 12.57 42.47 18.65
CA GLU A 22 12.10 41.49 17.70
C GLU A 22 11.27 40.43 18.45
N PRO A 23 10.03 40.15 18.01
CA PRO A 23 9.21 39.16 18.69
C PRO A 23 9.99 37.84 18.82
N PRO A 24 9.82 37.11 19.93
CA PRO A 24 10.55 35.86 20.13
C PRO A 24 10.29 34.93 18.95
N ALA A 25 11.35 34.28 18.47
CA ALA A 25 11.25 33.35 17.37
C ALA A 25 10.21 32.26 17.69
N ARG A 26 9.26 32.08 16.77
CA ARG A 26 8.18 31.10 16.91
C ARG A 26 8.73 29.69 17.03
N THR A 27 8.07 28.85 17.83
CA THR A 27 8.53 27.48 18.09
C THR A 27 8.12 26.52 16.97
N THR A 28 8.78 25.36 16.93
CA THR A 28 8.43 24.28 15.98
C THR A 28 7.00 23.80 16.15
N THR A 29 6.48 23.75 17.38
CA THR A 29 5.12 23.30 17.67
C THR A 29 4.08 24.28 17.12
N GLU A 30 4.31 25.59 17.27
CA GLU A 30 3.42 26.62 16.74
C GLU A 30 3.29 26.54 15.22
N PHE A 31 4.40 26.26 14.52
CA PHE A 31 4.39 26.04 13.08
C PHE A 31 3.71 24.73 12.66
N VAL A 32 3.81 23.68 13.47
CA VAL A 32 3.08 22.42 13.21
C VAL A 32 1.57 22.62 13.41
N GLU A 33 1.17 23.44 14.37
CA GLU A 33 -0.23 23.70 14.71
C GLU A 33 -0.91 24.67 13.72
N ASN A 34 -0.16 25.60 13.11
CA ASN A 34 -0.67 26.57 12.15
C ASN A 34 0.02 26.50 10.78
N PRO A 35 -0.57 25.80 9.79
CA PRO A 35 0.04 25.63 8.47
C PRO A 35 0.20 26.95 7.70
N LEU A 36 -0.75 27.89 7.83
CA LEU A 36 -0.68 29.19 7.16
C LEU A 36 0.55 30.00 7.61
N LEU A 37 0.89 29.92 8.90
CA LEU A 37 2.06 30.60 9.45
C LEU A 37 3.35 29.92 9.00
N LEU A 38 3.35 28.59 8.90
CA LEU A 38 4.46 27.82 8.38
C LEU A 38 4.74 28.16 6.91
N GLU A 39 3.72 28.22 6.07
CA GLU A 39 3.87 28.59 4.65
C GLU A 39 4.43 30.01 4.50
N ALA A 40 3.87 30.96 5.23
CA ALA A 40 4.36 32.35 5.22
C ALA A 40 5.81 32.45 5.70
N ALA A 41 6.19 31.72 6.75
CA ALA A 41 7.58 31.66 7.21
C ALA A 41 8.50 31.00 6.17
N MET A 42 8.07 29.90 5.55
CA MET A 42 8.85 29.19 4.54
C MET A 42 9.13 30.07 3.31
N VAL A 43 8.17 30.89 2.88
CA VAL A 43 8.38 31.88 1.80
C VAL A 43 9.40 32.94 2.20
N ARG A 44 9.29 33.51 3.41
CA ARG A 44 10.28 34.48 3.93
C ARG A 44 11.69 33.87 4.01
N CYS A 45 11.79 32.64 4.50
CA CYS A 45 13.06 31.92 4.60
C CYS A 45 13.69 31.61 3.24
N GLN A 46 12.92 31.55 2.17
CA GLN A 46 13.42 31.30 0.81
C GLN A 46 13.96 32.55 0.12
N GLN A 47 13.50 33.76 0.49
CA GLN A 47 13.95 35.01 -0.14
C GLN A 47 15.47 35.20 -0.02
N ASP A 48 16.06 34.90 1.14
CA ASP A 48 17.52 35.00 1.37
C ASP A 48 18.06 33.78 2.10
N ARG A 49 18.40 32.71 1.34
CA ARG A 49 18.89 31.45 1.92
C ARG A 49 20.16 31.57 2.75
N GLN A 50 21.05 32.50 2.40
CA GLN A 50 22.32 32.66 3.12
C GLN A 50 22.10 33.24 4.52
N LYS A 51 21.19 34.21 4.65
CA LYS A 51 20.83 34.82 5.93
C LYS A 51 19.92 33.91 6.75
N SER A 52 18.98 33.22 6.11
CA SER A 52 18.00 32.33 6.76
C SER A 52 18.56 30.95 7.12
N ARG A 53 19.83 30.67 6.84
CA ARG A 53 20.44 29.37 7.14
C ARG A 53 20.49 29.09 8.64
N TYR A 54 20.83 30.11 9.42
CA TYR A 54 21.02 30.03 10.88
C TYR A 54 19.97 30.84 11.65
N ASP A 55 18.98 31.39 10.95
CA ASP A 55 17.87 32.06 11.60
C ASP A 55 16.99 31.04 12.33
N GLN A 56 16.65 31.33 13.59
CA GLN A 56 15.96 30.40 14.47
C GLN A 56 14.52 30.15 13.98
N GLU A 57 13.82 31.18 13.47
CA GLU A 57 12.48 31.00 12.89
C GLU A 57 12.53 30.02 11.70
N CYS A 58 13.51 30.19 10.82
CA CYS A 58 13.67 29.34 9.64
C CYS A 58 14.11 27.92 9.96
N MET A 59 14.94 27.73 10.98
CA MET A 59 15.30 26.40 11.48
C MET A 59 14.08 25.70 12.05
N ASN A 60 13.30 26.39 12.87
CA ASN A 60 12.08 25.86 13.47
C ASN A 60 11.01 25.53 12.41
N ALA A 61 10.82 26.39 11.41
CA ALA A 61 9.90 26.14 10.30
C ALA A 61 10.30 24.90 9.48
N ARG A 62 11.59 24.73 9.15
CA ARG A 62 12.09 23.54 8.43
C ARG A 62 11.92 22.27 9.25
N GLU A 63 12.14 22.33 10.57
CA GLU A 63 11.90 21.20 11.45
C GLU A 63 10.40 20.86 11.53
N ALA A 64 9.52 21.85 11.55
CA ALA A 64 8.07 21.65 11.49
C ALA A 64 7.65 20.90 10.21
N VAL A 65 8.19 21.29 9.04
CA VAL A 65 7.95 20.57 7.78
C VAL A 65 8.37 19.11 7.89
N LYS A 66 9.56 18.83 8.42
CA LYS A 66 10.04 17.44 8.61
C LYS A 66 9.11 16.63 9.51
N ARG A 67 8.62 17.22 10.60
CA ARG A 67 7.67 16.55 11.51
C ARG A 67 6.32 16.29 10.85
N ILE A 68 5.82 17.22 10.03
CA ILE A 68 4.57 17.04 9.28
C ILE A 68 4.73 15.90 8.27
N GLN A 69 5.80 15.93 7.48
CA GLN A 69 6.08 14.89 6.49
C GLN A 69 6.19 13.51 7.13
N ALA A 70 6.91 13.38 8.25
CA ALA A 70 7.01 12.12 8.98
C ALA A 70 5.63 11.60 9.43
N LYS A 71 4.77 12.48 9.97
CA LYS A 71 3.41 12.11 10.38
C LYS A 71 2.53 11.72 9.19
N GLU A 72 2.66 12.41 8.05
CA GLU A 72 1.91 12.08 6.84
C GLU A 72 2.34 10.73 6.25
N GLU A 73 3.64 10.42 6.25
CA GLU A 73 4.17 9.12 5.83
C GLU A 73 3.66 7.99 6.73
N GLU A 74 3.65 8.19 8.05
CA GLU A 74 3.07 7.25 9.00
C GLU A 74 1.56 7.05 8.76
N ALA A 75 0.81 8.12 8.56
CA ALA A 75 -0.63 8.06 8.26
C ALA A 75 -0.90 7.30 6.95
N LYS A 76 -0.13 7.57 5.90
CA LYS A 76 -0.21 6.85 4.62
C LYS A 76 0.09 5.36 4.80
N ARG A 77 1.11 5.01 5.58
CA ARG A 77 1.45 3.61 5.87
C ARG A 77 0.29 2.89 6.55
N VAL A 78 -0.32 3.50 7.56
CA VAL A 78 -1.48 2.94 8.29
C VAL A 78 -2.69 2.79 7.36
N GLU A 79 -2.96 3.77 6.49
CA GLU A 79 -4.06 3.67 5.53
C GLU A 79 -3.86 2.51 4.55
N LEU A 80 -2.65 2.35 4.00
CA LEU A 80 -2.33 1.29 3.07
C LEU A 80 -2.42 -0.10 3.72
N GLU A 81 -1.97 -0.23 4.96
CA GLU A 81 -2.12 -1.45 5.75
C GLU A 81 -3.60 -1.78 5.98
N ALA A 82 -4.39 -0.82 6.45
CA ALA A 82 -5.83 -1.01 6.66
C ALA A 82 -6.58 -1.33 5.36
N ARG A 83 -6.15 -0.78 4.21
CA ARG A 83 -6.71 -1.11 2.89
C ARG A 83 -6.34 -2.53 2.46
N SER A 84 -5.08 -2.93 2.68
CA SER A 84 -4.59 -4.28 2.41
C SER A 84 -5.35 -5.32 3.23
N GLU A 85 -5.54 -5.07 4.53
CA GLU A 85 -6.31 -5.95 5.42
C GLU A 85 -7.76 -6.08 4.96
N ARG A 86 -8.42 -4.97 4.64
CA ARG A 86 -9.79 -4.99 4.09
C ARG A 86 -9.88 -5.83 2.83
N LYS A 87 -8.91 -5.71 1.92
CA LYS A 87 -8.86 -6.51 0.68
C LYS A 87 -8.65 -8.00 0.98
N ARG A 88 -7.75 -8.35 1.90
CA ARG A 88 -7.51 -9.74 2.32
C ARG A 88 -8.75 -10.35 2.97
N GLN A 89 -9.44 -9.61 3.82
CA GLN A 89 -10.69 -10.07 4.45
C GLN A 89 -11.80 -10.27 3.43
N ALA A 90 -11.97 -9.33 2.49
CA ALA A 90 -12.94 -9.47 1.40
C ALA A 90 -12.65 -10.73 0.56
N LEU A 91 -11.39 -10.96 0.19
CA LEU A 91 -10.99 -12.15 -0.55
C LEU A 91 -11.32 -13.44 0.21
N ARG A 92 -10.99 -13.51 1.51
CA ARG A 92 -11.32 -14.68 2.35
C ARG A 92 -12.83 -14.95 2.38
N ARG A 93 -13.65 -13.92 2.52
CA ARG A 93 -15.11 -14.04 2.50
C ARG A 93 -15.62 -14.57 1.16
N THR A 94 -15.11 -14.04 0.05
CA THR A 94 -15.50 -14.51 -1.29
C THR A 94 -15.10 -15.96 -1.54
N GLN A 95 -13.90 -16.38 -1.10
CA GLN A 95 -13.45 -17.75 -1.23
C GLN A 95 -14.29 -18.71 -0.38
N GLN A 96 -14.58 -18.34 0.87
CA GLN A 96 -15.45 -19.12 1.74
C GLN A 96 -16.85 -19.29 1.14
N ALA A 97 -17.45 -18.20 0.65
CA ALA A 97 -18.76 -18.25 0.01
C ALA A 97 -18.74 -19.12 -1.26
N ALA A 98 -17.67 -19.06 -2.07
CA ALA A 98 -17.52 -19.88 -3.26
C ALA A 98 -17.37 -21.38 -2.92
N MET A 99 -16.58 -21.71 -1.90
CA MET A 99 -16.42 -23.10 -1.43
C MET A 99 -17.74 -23.65 -0.89
N GLU A 100 -18.47 -22.86 -0.10
CA GLU A 100 -19.78 -23.28 0.41
C GLU A 100 -20.81 -23.43 -0.70
N ALA A 101 -20.81 -22.54 -1.69
CA ALA A 101 -21.68 -22.64 -2.86
C ALA A 101 -21.40 -23.90 -3.68
N ARG A 102 -20.12 -24.28 -3.84
CA ARG A 102 -19.73 -25.55 -4.49
C ARG A 102 -20.25 -26.76 -3.72
N ARG A 103 -20.03 -26.80 -2.40
CA ARG A 103 -20.54 -27.90 -1.55
C ARG A 103 -22.05 -28.04 -1.67
N ARG A 104 -22.79 -26.92 -1.62
CA ARG A 104 -24.25 -26.93 -1.78
C ARG A 104 -24.70 -27.38 -3.17
N ALA A 105 -23.93 -27.06 -4.22
CA ALA A 105 -24.22 -27.52 -5.57
C ALA A 105 -23.99 -29.03 -5.71
N GLU A 106 -22.87 -29.55 -5.20
CA GLU A 106 -22.56 -30.98 -5.18
C GLU A 106 -23.62 -31.79 -4.41
N GLU A 107 -24.02 -31.32 -3.23
CA GLU A 107 -25.11 -31.94 -2.46
C GLU A 107 -26.44 -31.92 -3.22
N ALA A 108 -26.77 -30.81 -3.89
CA ALA A 108 -27.99 -30.71 -4.69
C ALA A 108 -27.95 -31.60 -5.93
N GLU A 109 -26.80 -31.76 -6.58
CA GLU A 109 -26.59 -32.69 -7.69
C GLU A 109 -26.74 -34.14 -7.23
N ARG A 110 -26.15 -34.50 -6.08
CA ARG A 110 -26.32 -35.83 -5.50
C ARG A 110 -27.78 -36.15 -5.22
N LEU A 111 -28.52 -35.23 -4.60
CA LEU A 111 -29.95 -35.41 -4.34
C LEU A 111 -30.78 -35.52 -5.63
N ARG A 112 -30.43 -34.78 -6.68
CA ARG A 112 -31.08 -34.91 -7.99
C ARG A 112 -30.79 -36.27 -8.63
N ALA A 113 -29.53 -36.70 -8.60
CA ALA A 113 -29.13 -38.01 -9.12
C ALA A 113 -29.82 -39.15 -8.35
N GLU A 114 -29.92 -39.06 -7.02
CA GLU A 114 -30.67 -40.01 -6.19
C GLU A 114 -32.16 -40.06 -6.57
N ALA A 115 -32.79 -38.91 -6.78
CA ALA A 115 -34.19 -38.83 -7.20
C ALA A 115 -34.41 -39.39 -8.62
N GLU A 116 -33.50 -39.11 -9.55
CA GLU A 116 -33.53 -39.65 -10.92
C GLU A 116 -33.33 -41.17 -10.92
N TYR A 117 -32.38 -41.68 -10.13
CA TYR A 117 -32.13 -43.10 -9.96
C TYR A 117 -33.36 -43.81 -9.37
N LEU A 118 -33.98 -43.23 -8.33
CA LEU A 118 -35.20 -43.76 -7.74
C LEU A 118 -36.36 -43.79 -8.75
N ALA A 119 -36.50 -42.76 -9.58
CA ALA A 119 -37.53 -42.72 -10.61
C ALA A 119 -37.30 -43.80 -11.69
N GLN A 120 -36.04 -44.12 -12.01
CA GLN A 120 -35.70 -45.11 -13.04
C GLN A 120 -35.75 -46.56 -12.54
N PHE A 121 -35.23 -46.82 -11.34
CA PHE A 121 -35.00 -48.17 -10.83
C PHE A 121 -35.91 -48.55 -9.64
N GLY A 122 -36.57 -47.59 -9.00
CA GLY A 122 -37.47 -47.83 -7.86
C GLY A 122 -36.77 -48.24 -6.56
N VAL A 123 -35.44 -48.23 -6.52
CA VAL A 123 -34.57 -48.55 -5.37
C VAL A 123 -33.55 -47.41 -5.21
N LEU A 124 -33.07 -47.15 -3.99
CA LEU A 124 -32.05 -46.10 -3.73
C LEU A 124 -30.72 -46.49 -4.41
N PRO A 125 -29.94 -45.53 -4.96
CA PRO A 125 -28.61 -45.86 -5.46
C PRO A 125 -27.70 -46.28 -4.30
N PRO A 126 -26.75 -47.20 -4.54
CA PRO A 126 -25.76 -47.59 -3.52
C PRO A 126 -24.91 -46.37 -3.13
N THR A 127 -24.65 -46.19 -1.83
CA THR A 127 -23.80 -45.11 -1.35
C THR A 127 -22.34 -45.52 -1.41
N ASP A 128 -21.46 -44.58 -1.73
CA ASP A 128 -20.01 -44.82 -1.82
C ASP A 128 -19.40 -45.31 -0.48
N GLU A 129 -20.09 -45.10 0.65
CA GLU A 129 -19.72 -45.59 1.97
C GLU A 129 -20.01 -47.09 2.17
N SER A 130 -20.86 -47.69 1.34
CA SER A 130 -21.21 -49.13 1.40
C SER A 130 -20.22 -50.04 0.66
N GLY A 131 -19.13 -49.50 0.12
CA GLY A 131 -18.04 -50.25 -0.53
C GLY A 131 -16.81 -50.51 0.34
N ALA A 132 -16.82 -50.12 1.64
CA ALA A 132 -15.68 -50.31 2.53
C ALA A 132 -15.68 -51.65 3.31
N ASP A 133 -16.80 -52.37 3.32
CA ASP A 133 -16.97 -53.62 4.09
C ASP A 133 -17.23 -54.88 3.24
N ASP A 134 -17.05 -54.82 1.91
CA ASP A 134 -17.08 -56.01 1.05
C ASP A 134 -15.66 -56.43 0.66
N GLU A 135 -15.09 -57.29 1.49
CA GLU A 135 -14.01 -58.22 1.14
C GLU A 135 -14.49 -59.15 0.00
N ALA A 136 -14.47 -58.67 -1.25
CA ALA A 136 -14.73 -59.48 -2.43
C ALA A 136 -13.97 -58.97 -3.66
N GLY A 137 -12.69 -59.38 -3.77
CA GLY A 137 -12.00 -59.57 -5.05
C GLY A 137 -11.84 -58.35 -5.95
N LEU A 138 -10.79 -57.55 -5.71
CA LEU A 138 -10.20 -56.73 -6.77
C LEU A 138 -9.77 -57.65 -7.93
N PRO A 139 -10.26 -57.49 -9.17
CA PRO A 139 -9.57 -58.10 -10.29
C PRO A 139 -8.20 -57.40 -10.44
N GLU A 140 -7.13 -58.15 -10.22
CA GLU A 140 -5.78 -57.80 -10.65
C GLU A 140 -5.82 -57.44 -12.15
N GLY A 141 -5.81 -56.16 -12.48
CA GLY A 141 -6.03 -55.70 -13.84
C GLY A 141 -5.38 -54.35 -14.12
N ASN A 142 -4.10 -54.40 -14.51
CA ASN A 142 -3.34 -53.37 -15.24
C ASN A 142 -3.35 -51.95 -14.67
N LEU A 143 -2.54 -51.74 -13.63
CA LEU A 143 -1.92 -50.42 -13.43
C LEU A 143 -0.77 -50.28 -14.44
N PRO A 144 -0.71 -49.21 -15.26
CA PRO A 144 0.43 -48.99 -16.14
C PRO A 144 1.68 -48.76 -15.28
N ILE A 145 2.60 -49.72 -15.30
CA ILE A 145 3.95 -49.55 -14.73
C ILE A 145 4.63 -48.44 -15.52
N ALA A 146 4.81 -47.29 -14.89
CA ALA A 146 5.72 -46.27 -15.40
C ALA A 146 7.14 -46.84 -15.33
N VAL A 147 7.69 -47.22 -16.48
CA VAL A 147 9.09 -47.63 -16.61
C VAL A 147 9.96 -46.41 -16.33
N VAL A 148 10.55 -46.36 -15.14
CA VAL A 148 11.61 -45.40 -14.80
C VAL A 148 12.91 -45.93 -15.42
N PRO A 149 13.56 -45.23 -16.37
CA PRO A 149 14.88 -45.63 -16.83
C PRO A 149 15.86 -45.51 -15.66
N ALA A 150 16.65 -46.55 -15.43
CA ALA A 150 17.69 -46.55 -14.40
C ALA A 150 18.68 -45.42 -14.69
N ALA A 151 18.78 -44.45 -13.78
CA ALA A 151 19.84 -43.47 -13.80
C ALA A 151 21.15 -44.18 -13.42
N GLU A 152 22.05 -44.32 -14.38
CA GLU A 152 23.46 -44.60 -14.08
C GLU A 152 24.04 -43.40 -13.33
N ALA A 153 24.62 -43.65 -12.17
CA ALA A 153 25.51 -42.73 -11.48
C ALA A 153 26.70 -43.52 -10.93
N PRO A 154 27.89 -42.92 -10.73
CA PRO A 154 28.41 -41.64 -11.22
C PRO A 154 29.78 -41.79 -11.91
N GLN A 155 30.18 -40.81 -12.72
CA GLN A 155 31.62 -40.53 -12.92
C GLN A 155 31.88 -39.06 -12.59
N GLU A 156 32.65 -38.85 -11.53
CA GLU A 156 33.27 -37.57 -11.23
C GLU A 156 34.34 -37.25 -12.28
N THR A 157 34.19 -36.13 -13.00
CA THR A 157 35.33 -35.35 -13.47
C THR A 157 34.99 -33.86 -13.45
N GLY A 158 35.52 -33.17 -12.43
CA GLY A 158 36.27 -31.93 -12.58
C GLY A 158 35.65 -30.70 -13.26
N SER A 159 35.64 -29.62 -12.47
CA SER A 159 36.22 -28.32 -12.86
C SER A 159 35.38 -27.41 -13.76
N THR A 160 34.74 -26.38 -13.18
CA THR A 160 35.14 -24.95 -13.29
C THR A 160 33.98 -23.99 -12.99
N TYR A 161 34.25 -23.04 -12.09
CA TYR A 161 33.76 -21.66 -12.02
C TYR A 161 32.38 -21.28 -12.62
N GLY A 162 31.46 -20.96 -11.69
CA GLY A 162 30.67 -19.73 -11.66
C GLY A 162 29.88 -19.34 -12.92
N ASP A 163 28.57 -19.59 -12.90
CA ASP A 163 27.63 -18.77 -13.65
C ASP A 163 26.57 -18.21 -12.69
N VAL A 164 26.57 -16.89 -12.55
CA VAL A 164 25.61 -16.13 -11.77
C VAL A 164 24.42 -15.92 -12.68
N VAL A 165 23.32 -16.63 -12.42
CA VAL A 165 22.05 -16.32 -13.08
C VAL A 165 21.61 -14.93 -12.62
N LEU A 166 21.78 -13.94 -13.49
CA LEU A 166 21.23 -12.60 -13.36
C LEU A 166 19.70 -12.70 -13.18
N PRO A 167 19.09 -11.99 -12.20
CA PRO A 167 17.64 -11.92 -12.11
C PRO A 167 17.11 -11.22 -13.37
N THR A 168 16.39 -11.98 -14.20
CA THR A 168 15.62 -11.43 -15.31
C THR A 168 14.48 -10.59 -14.76
N ASP A 169 14.35 -9.39 -15.32
CA ASP A 169 13.46 -8.29 -14.97
C ASP A 169 11.96 -8.66 -15.17
N GLY A 170 11.47 -9.60 -14.37
CA GLY A 170 10.08 -10.08 -14.34
C GLY A 170 9.27 -9.42 -13.24
N GLY A 171 9.49 -8.13 -12.99
CA GLY A 171 8.72 -7.36 -12.02
C GLY A 171 7.25 -7.29 -12.46
N ASN A 172 6.36 -7.92 -11.69
CA ASN A 172 4.90 -7.84 -11.88
C ASN A 172 4.38 -6.47 -11.38
N ALA A 173 4.94 -5.38 -11.92
CA ALA A 173 4.46 -4.03 -11.72
C ALA A 173 3.38 -3.73 -12.77
N PRO A 174 2.22 -3.16 -12.40
CA PRO A 174 1.22 -2.78 -13.39
C PRO A 174 1.79 -1.68 -14.29
N ILE A 175 1.86 -1.96 -15.59
CA ILE A 175 2.21 -0.99 -16.63
C ILE A 175 1.05 0.00 -16.71
N ALA A 176 1.30 1.26 -16.32
CA ALA A 176 0.40 2.35 -16.66
C ALA A 176 0.66 2.71 -18.12
N GLU A 177 -0.33 2.52 -18.99
CA GLU A 177 -0.31 3.06 -20.35
C GLU A 177 -0.32 4.59 -20.26
N SER A 178 0.77 5.22 -20.67
CA SER A 178 0.81 6.67 -20.91
C SER A 178 0.19 6.94 -22.28
N GLU A 179 -0.86 7.75 -22.33
CA GLU A 179 -1.41 8.31 -23.58
C GLU A 179 -0.31 9.06 -24.35
N PRO A 180 -0.24 8.95 -25.69
CA PRO A 180 0.75 9.68 -26.46
C PRO A 180 0.41 11.18 -26.51
N ASP A 181 1.42 12.01 -26.26
CA ASP A 181 1.37 13.46 -26.44
C ASP A 181 1.02 13.81 -27.90
N GLU A 182 -0.02 14.65 -28.09
CA GLU A 182 -0.29 15.30 -29.39
C GLU A 182 0.89 16.21 -29.75
N GLU A 183 1.54 15.93 -30.88
CA GLU A 183 2.62 16.78 -31.42
C GLU A 183 2.08 18.17 -31.80
N PRO A 184 2.84 19.26 -31.56
CA PRO A 184 2.49 20.58 -32.03
C PRO A 184 2.66 20.69 -33.56
N ASP A 185 1.60 21.09 -34.24
CA ASP A 185 1.57 21.45 -35.66
C ASP A 185 2.37 22.75 -35.89
N ASP A 186 3.64 22.60 -36.27
CA ASP A 186 4.48 23.69 -36.81
C ASP A 186 4.03 24.02 -38.25
N GLY A 187 2.86 24.63 -38.37
CA GLY A 187 2.33 25.19 -39.60
C GLY A 187 2.81 26.62 -39.84
N VAL A 188 4.04 26.78 -40.34
CA VAL A 188 4.50 28.02 -40.99
C VAL A 188 4.14 27.97 -42.48
N GLN A 189 3.05 28.64 -42.86
CA GLN A 189 2.96 29.54 -44.03
C GLN A 189 1.61 30.27 -44.09
#